data_AF-A0A7C3WMY8-F1
#
_entry.id   AF-A0A7C3WMY8-F1
#
_cell.length_a   1.000
_cell.length_b   1.000
_cell.length_c   1.000
_cell.angle_alpha   90.00
_cell.angle_beta   90.00
_cell.angle_gamma   90.00
#
_symmetry.space_group_name_H-M   'P 1'
#
loop_
_entity.id
_entity.type
_entity.pdbx_description
1 polymer ?
#
loop_
_entity_poly.entity_id
_entity_poly.type
_entity_poly.pdbx_seq_one_letter_code
_entity_poly.pdbx_strand_id
1 'polypeptide(L)'
;YMSQSPGYLLYYIIEILLESCFPKIDHINKNLDRIEEEIFKGNEREMVHEISYVKRDILNFRRTLKPQKAVLESLARENYPLFDSELRNYYQDLIGTNIRVWSALENAKEVIESLEDTNDALLSNKLNHTMKVLTVFSAIFLPMTVISNILAMSAPIPFGHSQYGFWIWIGIMLIACFITIGIFKWKKWI
;
A
#
# COMPACT_ATOMS: atom_id res chain seq x y z
N TYR A 1 42.00 27.59 -19.60
CA TYR A 1 41.46 27.82 -20.95
C TYR A 1 40.13 27.09 -21.20
N MET A 2 39.89 25.89 -20.66
CA MET A 2 38.58 25.22 -20.74
C MET A 2 37.45 25.84 -19.89
N SER A 3 37.77 26.69 -18.92
CA SER A 3 36.82 27.26 -17.95
C SER A 3 36.02 28.49 -18.45
N GLN A 4 36.07 28.83 -19.74
CA GLN A 4 35.44 30.05 -20.27
C GLN A 4 34.58 29.85 -21.54
N SER A 5 34.23 28.61 -21.89
CA SER A 5 33.24 28.38 -22.96
C SER A 5 31.81 28.39 -22.38
N PRO A 6 30.84 29.08 -23.01
CA PRO A 6 29.43 28.99 -22.63
C PRO A 6 28.90 27.55 -22.59
N GLY A 7 29.45 26.65 -23.42
CA GLY A 7 29.08 25.23 -23.41
C GLY A 7 29.50 24.48 -22.15
N TYR A 8 30.66 24.83 -21.59
CA TYR A 8 31.13 24.26 -20.31
C TYR A 8 30.27 24.75 -19.13
N LEU A 9 29.88 26.03 -19.16
CA LEU A 9 28.99 26.59 -18.14
C LEU A 9 27.60 25.93 -18.17
N LEU A 10 27.06 25.66 -19.36
CA LEU A 10 25.81 24.91 -19.51
C LEU A 10 25.94 23.48 -18.97
N TYR A 11 27.01 22.76 -19.33
CA TYR A 11 27.31 21.44 -18.78
C TYR A 11 27.29 21.46 -17.25
N TYR A 12 28.02 22.38 -16.63
CA TYR A 12 28.15 22.47 -15.18
C TYR A 12 26.81 22.78 -14.49
N ILE A 13 25.97 23.63 -15.08
CA ILE A 13 24.62 23.90 -14.56
C ILE A 13 23.76 22.64 -14.61
N ILE A 14 23.78 21.91 -15.73
CA ILE A 14 23.00 20.68 -15.89
C ILE A 14 23.50 19.59 -14.93
N GLU A 15 24.81 19.46 -14.77
CA GLU A 15 25.44 18.53 -13.81
C GLU A 15 24.94 18.81 -12.39
N ILE A 16 24.99 20.05 -11.92
CA ILE A 16 24.47 20.43 -10.59
C ILE A 16 22.97 20.12 -10.46
N LEU A 17 22.17 20.40 -11.50
CA LEU A 17 20.74 20.11 -11.48
C LEU A 17 20.46 18.61 -11.39
N LEU A 18 21.18 17.78 -12.16
CA LEU A 18 21.06 16.32 -12.11
C LEU A 18 21.55 15.76 -10.77
N GLU A 19 22.69 16.21 -10.26
CA GLU A 19 23.21 15.79 -8.96
C GLU A 19 22.26 16.17 -7.81
N SER A 20 21.56 17.31 -7.91
CA SER A 20 20.55 17.72 -6.92
C SER A 20 19.34 16.79 -6.83
N CYS A 21 19.18 15.87 -7.78
CA CYS A 21 18.13 14.86 -7.77
C CYS A 21 18.41 13.73 -6.77
N PHE A 22 19.67 13.35 -6.55
CA PHE A 22 20.02 12.24 -5.65
C PHE A 22 19.58 12.48 -4.21
N PRO A 23 19.83 13.64 -3.57
CA PRO A 23 19.32 13.90 -2.21
C PRO A 23 17.80 13.81 -2.10
N LYS A 24 17.06 14.17 -3.16
CA LYS A 24 15.60 14.06 -3.19
C LYS A 24 15.15 12.61 -3.31
N ILE A 25 15.84 11.80 -4.11
CA ILE A 25 15.60 10.36 -4.22
C ILE A 25 15.90 9.68 -2.89
N ASP A 26 16.99 10.04 -2.21
CA ASP A 26 17.30 9.50 -0.87
C ASP A 26 16.20 9.84 0.15
N HIS A 27 15.61 11.04 0.06
CA HIS A 27 14.47 11.38 0.90
C HIS A 27 13.22 10.54 0.57
N ILE A 28 12.96 10.28 -0.71
CA ILE A 28 11.89 9.36 -1.13
C ILE A 28 12.15 7.97 -0.55
N ASN A 29 13.36 7.42 -0.68
CA ASN A 29 13.70 6.10 -0.17
C ASN A 29 13.50 6.01 1.35
N LYS A 30 13.93 7.01 2.12
CA LYS A 30 13.67 7.06 3.57
C LYS A 30 12.18 7.06 3.91
N ASN A 31 11.35 7.73 3.09
CA ASN A 31 9.91 7.70 3.28
C ASN A 31 9.31 6.33 2.93
N LEU A 32 9.84 5.64 1.91
CA LEU A 32 9.46 4.26 1.60
C LEU A 32 9.79 3.31 2.75
N ASP A 33 11.01 3.37 3.28
CA ASP A 33 11.45 2.57 4.43
C ASP A 33 10.55 2.81 5.66
N ARG A 34 10.22 4.08 5.93
CA ARG A 34 9.30 4.44 7.02
C ARG A 34 7.90 3.88 6.80
N ILE A 35 7.36 3.99 5.59
CA ILE A 35 6.04 3.43 5.26
C ILE A 35 6.05 1.92 5.50
N GLU A 36 7.06 1.22 5.00
CA GLU A 36 7.22 -0.23 5.20
C GLU A 36 7.19 -0.59 6.69
N GLU A 37 8.03 0.08 7.50
CA GLU A 37 8.11 -0.18 8.94
C GLU A 37 6.76 0.03 9.65
N GLU A 38 6.06 1.12 9.32
CA GLU A 38 4.78 1.46 9.95
C GLU A 38 3.62 0.56 9.51
N ILE A 39 3.62 0.07 8.26
CA ILE A 39 2.69 -0.97 7.80
C ILE A 39 2.83 -2.22 8.68
N PHE A 40 4.06 -2.68 8.90
CA PHE A 40 4.31 -3.89 9.70
C PHE A 40 4.10 -3.70 11.20
N LYS A 41 4.11 -2.46 11.70
CA LYS A 41 3.67 -2.13 13.08
C LYS A 41 2.15 -2.10 13.24
N GLY A 42 1.39 -2.22 12.16
CA GLY A 42 -0.08 -2.26 12.19
C GLY A 42 -0.75 -0.90 12.07
N ASN A 43 -0.04 0.11 11.54
CA ASN A 43 -0.56 1.45 11.24
C ASN A 43 -1.01 1.58 9.77
N GLU A 44 -1.52 0.49 9.18
CA GLU A 44 -1.83 0.42 7.75
C GLU A 44 -2.93 1.41 7.29
N ARG A 45 -3.78 1.90 8.20
CA ARG A 45 -4.81 2.90 7.88
C ARG A 45 -4.19 4.28 7.66
N GLU A 46 -3.30 4.68 8.54
CA GLU A 46 -2.57 5.94 8.46
C GLU A 46 -1.63 5.93 7.24
N MET A 47 -1.03 4.78 6.93
CA MET A 47 -0.10 4.64 5.80
C MET A 47 -0.76 4.82 4.43
N VAL A 48 -2.08 4.66 4.28
CA VAL A 48 -2.78 4.96 3.01
C VAL A 48 -2.49 6.38 2.51
N HIS A 49 -2.49 7.36 3.42
CA HIS A 49 -2.22 8.75 3.06
C HIS A 49 -0.75 8.97 2.70
N GLU A 50 0.16 8.41 3.50
CA GLU A 50 1.61 8.52 3.26
C GLU A 50 2.02 7.87 1.94
N ILE A 51 1.50 6.69 1.63
CA ILE A 51 1.67 6.01 0.35
C ILE A 51 1.23 6.90 -0.81
N SER A 52 0.05 7.52 -0.69
CA SER A 52 -0.49 8.42 -1.72
C SER A 52 0.41 9.64 -1.96
N TYR A 53 0.92 10.27 -0.90
CA TYR A 53 1.82 11.41 -1.01
C TYR A 53 3.13 11.04 -1.69
N VAL A 54 3.80 9.98 -1.21
CA VAL A 54 5.09 9.54 -1.76
C VAL A 54 4.95 9.06 -3.21
N LYS A 55 3.88 8.31 -3.52
CA LYS A 55 3.57 7.87 -4.90
C LYS A 55 3.39 9.08 -5.82
N ARG A 56 2.68 10.11 -5.37
CA ARG A 56 2.50 11.35 -6.14
C ARG A 56 3.84 12.06 -6.39
N ASP A 57 4.72 12.13 -5.39
CA ASP A 57 6.04 12.74 -5.53
C ASP A 57 6.91 11.98 -6.55
N ILE A 58 6.95 10.65 -6.47
CA ILE A 58 7.65 9.80 -7.44
C ILE A 58 7.12 10.03 -8.86
N LEU A 59 5.80 10.01 -9.05
CA LEU A 59 5.18 10.19 -10.37
C LEU A 59 5.43 11.59 -10.95
N ASN A 60 5.36 12.63 -10.11
CA ASN A 60 5.69 13.99 -10.52
C ASN A 60 7.16 14.12 -10.93
N PHE A 61 8.07 13.50 -10.19
CA PHE A 61 9.49 13.51 -10.51
C PHE A 61 9.75 12.82 -11.85
N ARG A 62 9.19 11.62 -12.05
CA ARG A 62 9.27 10.89 -13.33
C ARG A 62 8.72 11.71 -14.50
N ARG A 63 7.58 12.38 -14.31
CA ARG A 63 6.97 13.23 -15.35
C ARG A 63 7.90 14.36 -15.79
N THR A 64 8.66 14.94 -14.86
CA THR A 64 9.63 16.01 -15.13
C THR A 64 10.93 15.48 -15.73
N LEU A 65 11.39 14.30 -15.31
CA LEU A 65 12.67 13.72 -15.74
C LEU A 65 12.57 13.05 -17.13
N LYS A 66 11.44 12.43 -17.46
CA LYS A 66 11.22 11.70 -18.71
C LYS A 66 11.63 12.47 -19.99
N PRO A 67 11.22 13.73 -20.21
CA PRO A 67 11.61 14.47 -21.41
C PRO A 67 13.10 14.87 -21.44
N GLN A 68 13.77 14.95 -20.28
CA GLN A 68 15.14 15.45 -20.19
C GLN A 68 16.14 14.53 -20.92
N LYS A 69 15.90 13.22 -20.93
CA LYS A 69 16.73 12.26 -21.66
C LYS A 69 16.88 12.64 -23.15
N ALA A 70 15.75 12.90 -23.82
CA ALA A 70 15.75 13.25 -25.25
C ALA A 70 16.46 14.58 -25.51
N VAL A 71 16.33 15.55 -24.59
CA VAL A 71 17.02 16.85 -24.68
C VAL A 71 18.54 16.67 -24.52
N LEU A 72 18.98 15.89 -23.53
CA LEU A 72 20.40 15.59 -23.31
C LEU A 72 21.02 14.82 -24.49
N GLU A 73 20.28 13.84 -25.04
CA GLU A 73 20.70 13.09 -26.22
C GLU A 73 20.83 13.97 -27.48
N SER A 74 19.94 14.95 -27.66
CA SER A 74 20.02 15.93 -28.74
C SER A 74 21.24 16.83 -28.58
N LEU A 75 21.49 17.35 -27.37
CA LEU A 75 22.67 18.16 -27.05
C LEU A 75 23.99 17.42 -27.30
N ALA A 76 24.06 16.12 -26.99
CA ALA A 76 25.26 15.32 -27.22
C ALA A 76 25.50 14.96 -28.70
N ARG A 77 24.45 14.97 -29.53
CA ARG A 77 24.52 14.51 -30.94
C ARG A 77 24.84 15.64 -31.91
N GLU A 78 24.22 16.81 -31.72
CA GLU A 78 24.34 17.94 -32.63
C GLU A 78 25.71 18.64 -32.51
N ASN A 79 26.35 18.88 -33.65
CA ASN A 79 27.57 19.69 -33.73
C ASN A 79 27.19 21.16 -33.69
N TYR A 80 26.85 21.68 -32.51
CA TYR A 80 26.67 23.13 -32.39
C TYR A 80 28.04 23.83 -32.42
N PRO A 81 28.14 25.01 -33.05
CA PRO A 81 29.38 25.80 -33.09
C PRO A 81 29.95 26.16 -31.71
N LEU A 82 29.10 26.07 -30.67
CA LEU A 82 29.44 26.37 -29.28
C LEU A 82 30.10 25.19 -28.53
N PHE A 83 30.04 23.96 -29.07
CA PHE A 83 30.55 22.76 -28.43
C PHE A 83 31.77 22.24 -29.17
N ASP A 84 32.92 22.31 -28.50
CA ASP A 84 34.13 21.66 -28.97
C ASP A 84 34.01 20.13 -28.87
N SER A 85 34.81 19.41 -29.65
CA SER A 85 34.81 17.94 -29.68
C SER A 85 35.06 17.30 -28.30
N GLU A 86 35.83 17.96 -27.44
CA GLU A 86 36.10 17.54 -26.06
C GLU A 86 34.87 17.63 -25.14
N LEU A 87 33.92 18.54 -25.41
CA LEU A 87 32.68 18.68 -24.62
C LEU A 87 31.73 17.50 -24.79
N ARG A 88 31.82 16.75 -25.89
CA ARG A 88 30.91 15.64 -26.20
C ARG A 88 30.96 14.51 -25.15
N ASN A 89 32.13 14.21 -24.60
CA ASN A 89 32.30 13.19 -23.56
C ASN A 89 31.59 13.62 -22.26
N TYR A 90 31.73 14.88 -21.85
CA TYR A 90 31.04 15.42 -20.68
C TYR A 90 29.51 15.32 -20.80
N TYR A 91 28.95 15.61 -21.99
CA TYR A 91 27.50 15.45 -22.20
C TYR A 91 27.03 13.98 -22.18
N GLN A 92 27.88 13.02 -22.56
CA GLN A 92 27.57 11.59 -22.39
C GLN A 92 27.47 11.20 -20.90
N ASP A 93 28.31 11.78 -20.05
CA ASP A 93 28.25 11.55 -18.60
C ASP A 93 26.94 12.09 -17.99
N LEU A 94 26.41 13.21 -18.50
CA LEU A 94 25.08 13.72 -18.10
C LEU A 94 23.95 12.76 -18.49
N ILE A 95 24.01 12.17 -19.68
CA ILE A 95 23.04 11.15 -20.11
C ILE A 95 23.11 9.94 -19.16
N GLY A 96 24.31 9.47 -18.83
CA GLY A 96 24.52 8.40 -17.87
C GLY A 96 23.94 8.72 -16.49
N THR A 97 24.16 9.94 -16.00
CA THR A 97 23.62 10.41 -14.72
C THR A 97 22.10 10.48 -14.75
N ASN A 98 21.51 11.03 -15.80
CA ASN A 98 20.05 11.04 -15.99
C ASN A 98 19.45 9.63 -16.05
N ILE A 99 20.14 8.66 -16.65
CA ILE A 99 19.73 7.25 -16.63
C ILE A 99 19.75 6.69 -15.20
N ARG A 100 20.80 6.97 -14.41
CA ARG A 100 20.87 6.53 -13.00
C ARG A 100 19.71 7.08 -12.18
N VAL A 101 19.41 8.38 -12.31
CA VAL A 101 18.27 9.03 -11.65
C VAL A 101 16.95 8.39 -12.07
N TRP A 102 16.76 8.14 -13.37
CA TRP A 102 15.56 7.47 -13.88
C TRP A 102 15.38 6.06 -13.32
N SER A 103 16.44 5.25 -13.32
CA SER A 103 16.42 3.89 -12.77
C SER A 103 16.09 3.89 -11.28
N ALA A 104 16.64 4.82 -10.50
CA ALA A 104 16.33 4.93 -9.08
C ALA A 104 14.85 5.30 -8.83
N LEU A 105 14.29 6.19 -9.64
CA LEU A 105 12.86 6.51 -9.59
C LEU A 105 11.97 5.34 -10.03
N GLU A 106 12.42 4.51 -10.96
CA GLU A 106 11.68 3.31 -11.37
C GLU A 106 11.63 2.29 -10.22
N ASN A 107 12.77 2.04 -9.56
CA ASN A 107 12.83 1.19 -8.37
C ASN A 107 11.92 1.72 -7.26
N ALA A 108 11.97 3.02 -6.96
CA ALA A 108 11.10 3.63 -5.95
C ALA A 108 9.61 3.46 -6.30
N LYS A 109 9.28 3.53 -7.60
CA LYS A 109 7.91 3.34 -8.10
C LYS A 109 7.44 1.89 -7.96
N GLU A 110 8.30 0.91 -8.20
CA GLU A 110 7.98 -0.51 -7.97
C GLU A 110 7.79 -0.80 -6.47
N VAL A 111 8.64 -0.23 -5.61
CA VAL A 111 8.55 -0.39 -4.15
C VAL A 111 7.23 0.19 -3.62
N ILE A 112 6.87 1.42 -3.99
CA ILE A 112 5.64 2.03 -3.49
C ILE A 112 4.38 1.31 -3.97
N GLU A 113 4.38 0.76 -5.19
CA GLU A 113 3.29 -0.09 -5.70
C GLU A 113 3.19 -1.40 -4.90
N SER A 114 4.32 -2.03 -4.58
CA SER A 114 4.35 -3.22 -3.71
C SER A 114 3.87 -2.93 -2.29
N LEU A 115 4.20 -1.77 -1.73
CA LEU A 115 3.76 -1.36 -0.39
C LEU A 115 2.26 -1.06 -0.36
N GLU A 116 1.72 -0.42 -1.41
CA GLU A 116 0.28 -0.19 -1.59
C GLU A 116 -0.49 -1.52 -1.62
N ASP A 117 -0.06 -2.48 -2.46
CA ASP A 117 -0.69 -3.80 -2.54
C ASP A 117 -0.63 -4.55 -1.20
N THR A 118 0.50 -4.47 -0.50
CA THR A 118 0.67 -5.09 0.83
C THR A 118 -0.24 -4.45 1.87
N ASN A 119 -0.33 -3.11 1.88
CA ASN A 119 -1.18 -2.36 2.79
C ASN A 119 -2.66 -2.70 2.58
N ASP A 120 -3.10 -2.77 1.32
CA ASP A 120 -4.46 -3.14 0.94
C ASP A 120 -4.80 -4.59 1.33
N ALA A 121 -3.85 -5.51 1.18
CA ALA A 121 -4.00 -6.89 1.63
C ALA A 121 -4.15 -7.00 3.15
N LEU A 122 -3.36 -6.24 3.92
CA LEU A 122 -3.43 -6.20 5.38
C LEU A 122 -4.74 -5.58 5.88
N LEU A 123 -5.17 -4.46 5.29
CA LEU A 123 -6.46 -3.84 5.56
C LEU A 123 -7.61 -4.81 5.29
N SER A 124 -7.58 -5.47 4.14
CA SER A 124 -8.58 -6.47 3.75
C SER A 124 -8.60 -7.65 4.73
N ASN A 125 -7.44 -8.12 5.17
CA ASN A 125 -7.35 -9.20 6.15
C ASN A 125 -7.94 -8.78 7.51
N LYS A 126 -7.68 -7.55 7.99
CA LYS A 126 -8.29 -7.04 9.23
C LYS A 126 -9.80 -6.85 9.11
N LEU A 127 -10.29 -6.34 7.98
CA LEU A 127 -11.72 -6.24 7.70
C LEU A 127 -12.38 -7.63 7.68
N ASN A 128 -11.78 -8.59 6.99
CA ASN A 128 -12.24 -9.98 6.96
C ASN A 128 -12.25 -10.60 8.35
N HIS A 129 -11.23 -10.35 9.17
CA HIS A 129 -11.19 -10.82 10.56
C HIS A 129 -12.32 -10.20 11.39
N THR A 130 -12.51 -8.90 11.31
CA THR A 130 -13.58 -8.18 12.03
C THR A 130 -14.97 -8.69 11.62
N MET A 131 -15.20 -8.86 10.32
CA MET A 131 -16.44 -9.41 9.78
C MET A 131 -16.68 -10.85 10.25
N LYS A 132 -15.63 -11.69 10.29
CA LYS A 132 -15.73 -13.05 10.85
C LYS A 132 -16.17 -13.02 12.30
N VAL A 133 -15.56 -12.18 13.15
CA VAL A 133 -15.92 -12.06 14.57
C VAL A 133 -17.38 -11.65 14.74
N LEU A 134 -17.84 -10.61 14.02
CA LEU A 134 -19.22 -10.16 14.07
C LEU A 134 -20.20 -11.24 13.58
N THR A 135 -19.83 -11.99 12.55
CA THR A 135 -20.65 -13.07 11.98
C THR A 135 -20.77 -14.24 12.95
N VAL A 136 -19.68 -14.63 13.61
CA VAL A 136 -19.68 -15.69 14.63
C VAL A 136 -20.59 -15.29 15.79
N PHE A 137 -20.46 -14.06 16.28
CA PHE A 137 -21.34 -13.55 17.33
C PHE A 137 -22.82 -13.61 16.89
N SER A 138 -23.14 -13.06 15.72
CA SER A 138 -24.51 -13.06 15.19
C SER A 138 -25.08 -14.49 14.99
N ALA A 139 -24.26 -15.42 14.48
CA ALA A 139 -24.67 -16.81 14.25
C ALA A 139 -24.99 -17.57 15.56
N ILE A 140 -24.38 -17.18 16.68
CA ILE A 140 -24.69 -17.74 18.00
C ILE A 140 -25.95 -17.08 18.57
N PHE A 141 -26.07 -15.75 18.50
CA PHE A 141 -27.17 -15.01 19.12
C PHE A 141 -28.50 -15.11 18.39
N LEU A 142 -28.51 -15.18 17.05
CA LEU A 142 -29.74 -15.25 16.26
C LEU A 142 -30.64 -16.45 16.63
N PRO A 143 -30.18 -17.71 16.61
CA PRO A 143 -31.02 -18.85 16.96
C PRO A 143 -31.46 -18.81 18.43
N MET A 144 -30.59 -18.39 19.34
CA MET A 144 -30.92 -18.18 20.77
C MET A 144 -32.07 -17.17 20.93
N THR A 145 -32.00 -16.06 20.20
CA THR A 145 -33.01 -15.00 20.23
C THR A 145 -34.34 -15.49 19.66
N VAL A 146 -34.32 -16.25 18.56
CA VAL A 146 -35.53 -16.83 17.96
C VAL A 146 -36.20 -17.79 18.95
N ILE A 147 -35.45 -18.70 19.58
CA ILE A 147 -36.00 -19.64 20.57
C ILE A 147 -36.57 -18.86 21.76
N SER A 148 -35.84 -17.88 22.29
CA SER A 148 -36.30 -17.05 23.42
C SER A 148 -37.59 -16.30 23.09
N ASN A 149 -37.71 -15.74 21.88
CA ASN A 149 -38.92 -15.03 21.45
C ASN A 149 -40.11 -15.98 21.31
N ILE A 150 -39.91 -17.18 20.76
CA ILE A 150 -40.97 -18.19 20.67
C ILE A 150 -41.46 -18.58 22.07
N LEU A 151 -40.55 -18.73 23.04
CA LEU A 151 -40.91 -19.05 24.42
C LEU A 151 -41.63 -17.91 25.15
N ALA A 152 -41.39 -16.67 24.74
CA ALA A 152 -42.07 -15.49 25.29
C ALA A 152 -43.48 -15.27 24.70
N MET A 153 -43.85 -15.97 23.63
CA MET A 153 -45.18 -15.87 23.05
C MET A 153 -46.22 -16.49 23.99
N SER A 154 -47.36 -15.81 24.18
CA SER A 154 -48.47 -16.26 25.03
C SER A 154 -49.22 -17.50 24.51
N ALA A 155 -48.68 -18.21 23.51
CA ALA A 155 -49.25 -19.43 22.96
C ALA A 155 -48.92 -20.64 23.86
N PRO A 156 -49.77 -21.68 23.90
CA PRO A 156 -49.45 -22.91 24.63
C PRO A 156 -48.21 -23.58 24.03
N ILE A 157 -47.06 -23.32 24.63
CA ILE A 157 -45.78 -23.88 24.23
C ILE A 157 -45.64 -25.33 24.70
N PRO A 158 -45.12 -26.24 23.83
CA PRO A 158 -44.79 -27.59 24.25
C PRO A 158 -43.78 -27.55 25.40
N PHE A 159 -44.04 -28.34 26.45
CA PHE A 159 -43.28 -28.40 27.70
C PHE A 159 -43.40 -27.19 28.66
N GLY A 160 -44.29 -26.22 28.41
CA GLY A 160 -44.43 -25.02 29.27
C GLY A 160 -44.98 -25.25 30.69
N HIS A 161 -45.74 -26.33 30.92
CA HIS A 161 -46.32 -26.66 32.23
C HIS A 161 -45.53 -27.74 33.00
N SER A 162 -44.42 -28.21 32.42
CA SER A 162 -43.57 -29.24 33.02
C SER A 162 -42.50 -28.62 33.90
N GLN A 163 -42.28 -29.17 35.09
CA GLN A 163 -41.21 -28.78 36.02
C GLN A 163 -39.79 -28.83 35.39
N TYR A 164 -39.61 -29.60 34.31
CA TYR A 164 -38.34 -29.72 33.59
C TYR A 164 -38.28 -28.91 32.27
N GLY A 165 -39.37 -28.24 31.88
CA GLY A 165 -39.45 -27.55 30.59
C GLY A 165 -38.36 -26.49 30.40
N PHE A 166 -38.07 -25.71 31.45
CA PHE A 166 -37.00 -24.71 31.45
C PHE A 166 -35.63 -25.31 31.12
N TRP A 167 -35.27 -26.42 31.76
CA TRP A 167 -33.99 -27.10 31.56
C TRP A 167 -33.86 -27.73 30.17
N ILE A 168 -34.97 -28.28 29.63
CA ILE A 168 -35.01 -28.85 28.28
C ILE A 168 -34.71 -27.77 27.23
N TRP A 169 -35.35 -26.60 27.33
CA TRP A 169 -35.14 -25.49 26.40
C TRP A 169 -33.73 -24.90 26.47
N ILE A 170 -33.13 -24.81 27.67
CA ILE A 170 -31.72 -24.47 27.83
C ILE A 170 -30.80 -25.50 27.14
N GLY A 171 -31.11 -26.80 27.28
CA GLY A 171 -30.38 -27.86 26.61
C GLY A 171 -30.42 -27.72 25.08
N ILE A 172 -31.60 -27.44 24.51
CA ILE A 172 -31.78 -27.21 23.07
C ILE A 172 -30.98 -25.98 22.61
N MET A 173 -31.03 -24.89 23.36
CA MET A 173 -30.26 -23.67 23.09
C MET A 173 -28.75 -23.93 23.10
N LEU A 174 -28.25 -24.68 24.10
CA LEU A 174 -26.84 -25.06 24.17
C LEU A 174 -26.43 -25.95 22.99
N ILE A 175 -27.25 -26.95 22.63
CA ILE A 175 -26.97 -27.82 21.48
C ILE A 175 -26.91 -27.01 20.18
N ALA A 176 -27.85 -26.09 19.96
CA ALA A 176 -27.85 -25.21 18.80
C ALA A 176 -26.58 -24.35 18.74
N CYS A 177 -26.12 -23.83 19.88
CA CYS A 177 -24.86 -23.09 19.99
C CYS A 177 -23.64 -23.97 19.66
N PHE A 178 -23.57 -25.19 20.20
CA PHE A 178 -22.47 -26.11 19.90
C PHE A 178 -22.45 -26.52 18.42
N ILE A 179 -23.61 -26.72 17.79
CA ILE A 179 -23.71 -27.02 16.35
C ILE A 179 -23.17 -25.86 15.51
N THR A 180 -23.57 -24.61 15.79
CA THR A 180 -23.09 -23.46 15.03
C THR A 180 -21.57 -23.28 15.19
N ILE A 181 -21.04 -23.40 16.40
CA ILE A 181 -19.59 -23.37 16.65
C ILE A 181 -18.87 -24.52 15.92
N GLY A 182 -19.43 -25.72 15.95
CA GLY A 182 -18.88 -26.89 15.27
C GLY A 182 -18.76 -26.70 13.75
N ILE A 183 -19.81 -26.15 13.13
CA ILE A 183 -19.81 -25.83 11.69
C ILE A 183 -18.74 -24.77 11.35
N PHE A 184 -18.60 -23.73 12.17
CA PHE A 184 -17.61 -22.67 11.96
C PHE A 184 -16.17 -23.19 12.07
N LYS A 185 -15.89 -24.06 13.06
CA LYS A 185 -14.59 -24.75 13.18
C LYS A 185 -14.32 -25.66 11.98
N TRP A 186 -15.31 -26.42 11.52
CA TRP A 186 -15.12 -27.36 10.42
C TRP A 186 -14.83 -26.65 9.09
N LYS A 187 -15.42 -25.47 8.88
CA LYS A 187 -15.12 -24.62 7.72
C LYS A 187 -13.80 -23.84 7.83
N LYS A 188 -13.01 -23.99 8.90
CA LYS A 188 -11.78 -23.20 9.17
C LYS A 188 -12.03 -21.68 9.14
N TRP A 189 -13.23 -21.24 9.50
CA TRP A 189 -13.53 -19.82 9.64
C TRP A 189 -13.01 -19.26 10.98
N ILE A 190 -12.80 -20.17 11.93
CA ILE A 190 -12.09 -20.05 13.21
C ILE A 190 -11.01 -21.13 13.20
#